data_AF-A0A6S6RVZ2-F1
#
_entry.id   AF-A0A6S6RVZ2-F1
#
_cell.length_a   1.000
_cell.length_b   1.000
_cell.length_c   1.000
_cell.angle_alpha   90.00
_cell.angle_beta   90.00
_cell.angle_gamma   90.00
#
_symmetry.space_group_name_H-M   'P 1'
#
loop_
_entity.id
_entity.type
_entity.pdbx_description
1 polymer ?
#
loop_
_entity_poly.entity_id
_entity_poly.type
_entity_poly.pdbx_seq_one_letter_code
_entity_poly.pdbx_strand_id
1 'polypeptide(L)' 'MYAEGEHTPKMMSIGLHCRLVGRPGRAAALARFLDYVQGHDAAWVCRRADIANHWLAQHPWQGADKL' A
#
# COMPACT_ATOMS: atom_id res chain seq x y z
N MET A 1 8.79 -8.26 -0.65
CA MET A 1 7.42 -8.19 -1.15
C MET A 1 7.29 -8.20 -2.67
N TYR A 2 8.11 -7.50 -3.48
CA TYR A 2 7.98 -7.61 -4.96
C TYR A 2 8.15 -9.06 -5.45
N ALA A 3 9.22 -9.74 -5.01
CA ALA A 3 9.46 -11.15 -5.35
C ALA A 3 8.35 -12.11 -4.87
N GLU A 4 7.76 -11.88 -3.70
CA GLU A 4 6.62 -12.67 -3.22
C GLU A 4 5.33 -12.35 -3.98
N GLY A 5 5.21 -11.11 -4.45
CA GLY A 5 4.04 -10.58 -5.15
C GLY A 5 3.81 -11.19 -6.53
N GLU A 6 4.83 -11.80 -7.14
CA GLU A 6 4.68 -12.56 -8.38
C GLU A 6 3.66 -13.71 -8.25
N HIS A 7 3.51 -14.26 -7.06
CA HIS A 7 2.58 -15.37 -6.79
C HIS A 7 1.52 -15.02 -5.75
N THR A 8 1.86 -14.16 -4.79
CA THR A 8 0.96 -13.82 -3.70
C THR A 8 1.15 -12.36 -3.31
N PRO A 9 0.44 -11.42 -3.98
CA PRO A 9 0.48 -10.01 -3.64
C PRO A 9 0.16 -9.76 -2.15
N LYS A 10 0.88 -8.81 -1.55
CA LYS A 10 0.73 -8.37 -0.15
C LYS A 10 0.74 -6.85 -0.08
N MET A 11 0.26 -6.32 1.05
CA MET A 11 0.29 -4.88 1.33
C MET A 11 1.45 -4.50 2.25
N MET A 12 1.96 -3.28 2.08
CA MET A 12 2.92 -2.64 2.98
C MET A 12 2.35 -1.31 3.46
N SER A 13 2.38 -1.05 4.77
CA SER A 13 2.00 0.25 5.35
C SER A 13 3.26 1.07 5.65
N ILE A 14 3.26 2.34 5.25
CA ILE A 14 4.32 3.30 5.59
C ILE A 14 3.77 4.34 6.57
N GLY A 15 4.26 4.34 7.81
CA GLY A 15 3.87 5.30 8.84
C GLY A 15 4.71 6.57 8.76
N LEU A 16 4.04 7.72 8.62
CA LEU A 16 4.70 9.03 8.50
C LEU A 16 4.23 9.97 9.60
N HIS A 17 5.18 10.70 10.20
CA HIS A 17 4.89 11.79 11.13
C HIS A 17 5.58 13.07 10.68
N CYS A 18 4.84 14.19 10.63
CA CYS A 18 5.34 15.47 10.11
C CYS A 18 6.63 15.92 10.80
N ARG A 19 6.75 15.75 12.11
CA ARG A 19 7.92 16.16 12.91
C ARG A 19 9.19 15.35 12.60
N LEU A 20 9.04 14.17 12.01
CA LEU A 20 10.15 13.28 11.68
C LEU A 20 10.49 13.34 10.20
N VAL A 21 9.54 13.00 9.34
CA VAL A 21 9.80 12.84 7.90
C VAL A 21 10.00 14.17 7.19
N GLY A 22 9.39 15.25 7.68
CA GLY A 22 9.53 16.59 7.11
C GLY A 22 10.90 17.23 7.31
N ARG A 23 11.81 16.61 8.08
CA ARG A 23 13.19 17.12 8.20
C ARG A 23 13.92 16.92 6.86
N PRO A 24 14.66 17.92 6.34
CA PRO A 24 15.26 17.86 5.01
C PRO A 24 16.04 16.57 4.72
N GLY A 25 16.88 16.12 5.66
CA GLY A 25 17.66 14.89 5.51
C GLY A 25 16.82 13.59 5.46
N ARG A 26 15.59 13.60 5.99
CA ARG A 26 14.68 12.45 5.96
C ARG A 26 13.69 12.52 4.80
N ALA A 27 13.26 13.72 4.41
CA ALA A 27 12.38 13.92 3.27
C ALA A 27 12.99 13.36 1.98
N ALA A 28 14.31 13.53 1.78
CA ALA A 28 15.02 12.96 0.65
C ALA A 28 14.95 11.43 0.60
N ALA A 29 14.93 10.74 1.76
CA ALA A 29 14.79 9.29 1.80
C ALA A 29 13.38 8.84 1.40
N LEU A 30 12.35 9.58 1.81
CA LEU A 30 10.98 9.32 1.37
C LEU A 30 10.84 9.52 -0.14
N ALA A 31 11.41 10.59 -0.70
CA ALA A 31 11.38 10.85 -2.14
C ALA A 31 12.01 9.69 -2.94
N ARG A 32 13.23 9.26 -2.58
CA ARG A 32 13.89 8.12 -3.24
C ARG A 32 13.08 6.81 -3.14
N PHE A 33 12.40 6.60 -2.02
CA PHE A 33 11.52 5.43 -1.87
C PHE A 33 10.31 5.52 -2.82
N LEU A 34 9.70 6.70 -2.94
CA LEU A 34 8.60 6.91 -3.89
C LEU A 34 9.05 6.77 -5.34
N ASP A 35 10.25 7.24 -5.68
CA ASP A 35 10.82 7.04 -7.02
C ASP A 35 11.06 5.55 -7.31
N TYR A 36 11.63 4.83 -6.34
CA TYR A 36 11.84 3.38 -6.44
C TYR A 36 10.52 2.63 -6.67
N VAL A 37 9.50 2.89 -5.85
CA VAL A 37 8.18 2.24 -5.98
C VAL A 37 7.52 2.56 -7.32
N GLN A 38 7.60 3.81 -7.79
CA GLN A 38 7.05 4.21 -9.10
C GLN A 38 7.79 3.59 -10.28
N GLY A 39 9.04 3.15 -10.09
CA GLY A 39 9.79 2.39 -11.10
C GLY A 39 9.35 0.92 -11.24
N HIS A 40 8.40 0.44 -10.42
CA HIS A 40 7.83 -0.90 -10.52
C HIS A 40 6.41 -0.84 -11.10
N ASP A 41 6.21 -1.41 -12.29
CA ASP A 41 4.96 -1.33 -13.07
C ASP A 41 3.70 -1.81 -12.31
N ALA A 42 3.85 -2.76 -11.38
CA ALA A 42 2.73 -3.40 -10.70
C ALA A 42 2.50 -2.91 -9.25
N ALA A 43 3.06 -1.77 -8.85
CA ALA A 43 2.88 -1.23 -7.51
C ALA A 43 1.61 -0.37 -7.38
N TRP A 44 0.65 -0.81 -6.54
CA TRP A 44 -0.56 -0.03 -6.25
C TRP A 44 -0.39 0.91 -5.04
N VAL A 45 -0.11 2.18 -5.30
CA VAL A 45 -0.10 3.23 -4.27
C VAL A 45 -1.52 3.76 -4.07
N CYS A 46 -2.10 3.48 -2.90
CA CYS A 46 -3.53 3.72 -2.66
C CYS A 46 -3.83 4.23 -1.25
N ARG A 47 -5.04 4.77 -1.06
CA ARG A 47 -5.55 5.11 0.26
C ARG A 47 -6.13 3.86 0.92
N ARG A 48 -6.19 3.86 2.25
CA ARG A 48 -6.80 2.75 3.02
C ARG A 48 -8.26 2.47 2.62
N ALA A 49 -9.02 3.50 2.25
CA ALA A 49 -10.40 3.35 1.77
C ALA A 49 -10.48 2.59 0.44
N ASP A 50 -9.50 2.79 -0.46
CA ASP A 50 -9.48 2.09 -1.74
C ASP A 50 -9.21 0.59 -1.55
N ILE A 51 -8.34 0.23 -0.58
CA ILE A 51 -8.11 -1.17 -0.16
C ILE A 51 -9.40 -1.79 0.38
N ALA A 52 -10.12 -1.08 1.25
CA ALA A 52 -11.37 -1.58 1.83
C ALA A 52 -12.42 -1.84 0.73
N ASN A 53 -12.58 -0.90 -0.21
CA ASN A 53 -13.49 -1.06 -1.34
C ASN A 53 -13.09 -2.22 -2.25
N HIS A 54 -11.79 -2.37 -2.56
CA HIS A 54 -11.27 -3.50 -3.31
C HIS A 54 -11.57 -4.83 -2.62
N TRP A 55 -11.37 -4.90 -1.30
CA TRP A 55 -11.63 -6.11 -0.52
C TRP A 55 -13.11 -6.49 -0.52
N LEU A 56 -14.01 -5.52 -0.32
CA LEU A 56 -15.46 -5.76 -0.37
C LEU A 56 -15.90 -6.28 -1.73
N ALA A 57 -15.31 -5.78 -2.82
CA ALA A 57 -15.67 -6.18 -4.18
C ALA A 57 -15.09 -7.54 -4.59
N GLN A 58 -13.83 -7.83 -4.23
CA GLN A 58 -13.12 -9.04 -4.68
C GLN A 58 -13.22 -10.21 -3.69
N HIS A 59 -13.45 -9.91 -2.41
CA HIS A 59 -13.55 -10.87 -1.33
C HIS A 59 -14.85 -10.63 -0.52
N PRO A 60 -16.03 -10.73 -1.18
CA PRO A 60 -17.30 -10.49 -0.51
C PRO A 60 -17.51 -11.49 0.63
N TRP A 61 -18.10 -11.01 1.72
CA TRP A 61 -18.42 -11.86 2.86
C TRP A 61 -19.53 -12.86 2.50
N GLN A 62 -19.23 -14.15 2.64
CA GLN A 62 -20.14 -15.25 2.25
C GLN A 62 -21.16 -15.64 3.33
N GLY A 63 -21.13 -14.99 4.49
CA GLY A 63 -22.06 -15.31 5.59
C GLY A 63 -23.39 -14.56 5.54
N ALA A 64 -23.61 -13.70 4.52
CA ALA A 64 -24.82 -12.87 4.41
C ALA A 64 -26.09 -13.70 4.25
N ASP A 65 -25.96 -14.88 3.65
CA ASP A 65 -27.07 -15.81 3.45
C ASP A 65 -27.47 -16.57 4.72
N LYS A 66 -26.82 -16.31 5.86
CA LYS A 66 -27.07 -16.98 7.16
C LYS A 66 -27.78 -16.10 8.20
N LEU A 67 -28.29 -14.93 7.81
CA LEU A 67 -29.15 -14.05 8.60
C LEU A 67 -30.56 -14.04 8.01
#